data_AF-A0A7S0HL19-F1
#
_entry.id   AF-A0A7S0HL19-F1
#
_cell.length_a   1.000
_cell.length_b   1.000
_cell.length_c   1.000
_cell.angle_alpha   90.00
_cell.angle_beta   90.00
_cell.angle_gamma   90.00
#
_symmetry.space_group_name_H-M   'P 1'
#
loop_
_entity.id
_entity.type
_entity.pdbx_description
1 polymer ?
#
loop_
_entity_poly.entity_id
_entity_poly.type
_entity_poly.pdbx_seq_one_letter_code
_entity_poly.pdbx_strand_id
1 'polypeptide(L)'
;HSMAWTVQLRWSGGQTTRELAAGGGTSLRSLRSLCSEVAGICEHELTIKAGYPPRKVSEAGSEHHEQDLSIESIGIVNKDSLILDRQASDNKVTEGTQGAKAKGERKKRKQSEPKEEVQASELYQTRSGRSTTCTSERMAQHMKEMKEREEQLPPRKQTKGSSTARKHMPGKGHRLDSSSSAEASARPQPQRFESDNEAIIRASRGGLSPADGELLALGSDANEMEAAVTAMAAELVNTFEPGKSRNPLRVSLKQARAKQGAIEMAADRIKAVLNGDVKFIEKQVALTGGGRTVKIIEVRWKRDEHEESENIPDWSRQVIAFMLRAFLQDDDSTMRVNIKPHNMACVSPRVFWNIVRHCEVGPSCSFEAAFASLLPEEKWDVILSRNQVEHQEGRYRL
;
A
#
# COMPACT_ATOMS: atom_id res chain seq x y z
N HIS A 1 -38.03 -13.15 28.61
CA HIS A 1 -36.77 -12.49 28.98
C HIS A 1 -36.00 -12.17 27.70
N SER A 2 -35.93 -10.91 27.31
CA SER A 2 -35.00 -10.50 26.23
C SER A 2 -33.58 -10.65 26.75
N MET A 3 -32.72 -11.37 26.02
CA MET A 3 -31.30 -11.36 26.35
C MET A 3 -30.73 -9.97 26.07
N ALA A 4 -29.95 -9.43 26.99
CA ALA A 4 -29.24 -8.19 26.76
C ALA A 4 -28.28 -8.36 25.57
N TRP A 5 -28.27 -7.40 24.65
CA TRP A 5 -27.33 -7.40 23.53
C TRP A 5 -26.13 -6.54 23.87
N THR A 6 -24.99 -6.84 23.27
CA THR A 6 -23.80 -6.00 23.33
C THR A 6 -23.47 -5.51 21.93
N VAL A 7 -23.14 -4.22 21.78
CA VAL A 7 -22.74 -3.62 20.50
C VAL A 7 -21.42 -2.88 20.65
N GLN A 8 -20.56 -2.96 19.63
CA GLN A 8 -19.27 -2.27 19.62
C GLN A 8 -19.37 -0.98 18.82
N LEU A 9 -19.26 0.16 19.50
CA LEU A 9 -19.32 1.50 18.90
C LEU A 9 -17.92 1.98 18.54
N ARG A 10 -17.71 2.47 17.32
CA ARG A 10 -16.41 2.97 16.81
C ARG A 10 -16.60 4.34 16.18
N TRP A 11 -15.79 5.32 16.57
CA TRP A 11 -15.81 6.69 16.03
C TRP A 11 -14.39 7.26 15.95
N SER A 12 -14.23 8.45 15.38
CA SER A 12 -12.91 9.09 15.25
C SER A 12 -12.19 9.35 16.58
N GLY A 13 -12.96 9.47 17.68
CA GLY A 13 -12.44 9.70 19.02
C GLY A 13 -12.15 8.44 19.84
N GLY A 14 -12.48 7.25 19.34
CA GLY A 14 -12.23 6.00 20.06
C GLY A 14 -13.18 4.86 19.73
N GLN A 15 -13.18 3.85 20.59
CA GLN A 15 -14.12 2.73 20.52
C GLN A 15 -14.57 2.34 21.94
N THR A 16 -15.81 1.89 22.07
CA THR A 16 -16.34 1.36 23.33
C THR A 16 -17.40 0.29 23.07
N THR A 17 -17.68 -0.53 24.07
CA THR A 17 -18.73 -1.56 24.01
C THR A 17 -19.86 -1.16 24.95
N ARG A 18 -21.11 -1.22 24.47
CA ARG A 18 -22.30 -0.89 25.26
C ARG A 18 -23.27 -2.06 25.26
N GLU A 19 -23.96 -2.21 26.38
CA GLU A 19 -25.03 -3.19 26.56
C GLU A 19 -26.38 -2.53 26.31
N LEU A 20 -27.24 -3.18 25.53
CA LEU A 20 -28.59 -2.77 25.19
C LEU A 20 -29.57 -3.63 25.98
N ALA A 21 -30.21 -3.03 26.98
CA ALA A 21 -31.11 -3.73 27.90
C ALA A 21 -32.30 -4.40 27.20
N ALA A 22 -32.84 -3.77 26.15
CA ALA A 22 -33.94 -4.32 25.34
C ALA A 22 -33.46 -5.26 24.21
N GLY A 23 -32.16 -5.52 24.10
CA GLY A 23 -31.59 -6.33 23.03
C GLY A 23 -31.97 -5.82 21.64
N GLY A 24 -32.39 -6.72 20.75
CA GLY A 24 -32.86 -6.40 19.39
C GLY A 24 -34.14 -5.56 19.33
N GLY A 25 -34.93 -5.55 20.41
CA GLY A 25 -36.13 -4.72 20.55
C GLY A 25 -35.85 -3.25 20.90
N THR A 26 -34.58 -2.87 21.04
CA THR A 26 -34.20 -1.46 21.24
C THR A 26 -34.66 -0.65 20.03
N SER A 27 -35.35 0.48 20.25
CA SER A 27 -35.76 1.35 19.15
C SER A 27 -34.55 2.03 18.51
N LEU A 28 -34.63 2.35 17.22
CA LEU A 28 -33.59 3.10 16.52
C LEU A 28 -33.33 4.46 17.17
N ARG A 29 -34.38 5.12 17.69
CA ARG A 29 -34.26 6.39 18.42
C ARG A 29 -33.43 6.25 19.70
N SER A 30 -33.71 5.22 20.51
CA SER A 30 -32.92 4.94 21.72
C SER A 30 -31.48 4.60 21.38
N LEU A 31 -31.23 3.86 20.29
CA LEU A 31 -29.87 3.57 19.82
C LEU A 31 -29.14 4.86 19.38
N ARG A 32 -29.79 5.76 18.64
CA ARG A 32 -29.21 7.05 18.22
C ARG A 32 -28.85 7.92 19.42
N SER A 33 -29.73 8.01 20.41
CA SER A 33 -29.48 8.79 21.63
C SER A 33 -28.27 8.26 22.40
N LEU A 34 -28.18 6.93 22.58
CA LEU A 34 -27.02 6.27 23.19
C LEU A 34 -25.72 6.56 22.41
N CYS A 35 -25.75 6.46 21.08
CA CYS A 35 -24.58 6.71 20.25
C CYS A 35 -24.16 8.19 20.29
N SER A 36 -25.11 9.12 20.33
CA SER A 36 -24.88 10.56 20.47
C SER A 36 -24.20 10.89 21.79
N GLU A 37 -24.70 10.34 22.90
CA GLU A 37 -24.13 10.50 24.24
C GLU A 37 -22.69 9.97 24.31
N VAL A 38 -22.45 8.77 23.78
CA VAL A 38 -21.14 8.11 23.84
C VAL A 38 -20.10 8.81 22.96
N ALA A 39 -20.48 9.23 21.75
CA ALA A 39 -19.55 9.84 20.81
C ALA A 39 -19.38 11.35 21.02
N GLY A 40 -20.28 12.01 21.78
CA GLY A 40 -20.31 13.46 21.91
C GLY A 40 -20.66 14.18 20.61
N ILE A 41 -21.45 13.53 19.74
CA ILE A 41 -21.91 14.07 18.44
C ILE A 41 -23.39 14.38 18.58
N CYS A 42 -23.86 15.56 18.17
CA CYS A 42 -25.28 15.90 18.24
C CYS A 42 -26.12 14.91 17.41
N GLU A 43 -27.31 14.53 17.89
CA GLU A 43 -28.16 13.51 17.24
C GLU A 43 -28.45 13.81 15.75
N HIS A 44 -28.57 15.09 15.36
CA HIS A 44 -28.81 15.52 13.98
C HIS A 44 -27.56 15.50 13.08
N GLU A 45 -26.36 15.44 13.66
CA GLU A 45 -25.10 15.30 12.93
C GLU A 45 -24.61 13.83 12.94
N LEU A 46 -25.30 12.93 13.63
CA LEU A 46 -24.83 11.56 13.81
C LEU A 46 -25.27 10.66 12.65
N THR A 47 -24.30 10.09 11.94
CA THR A 47 -24.51 9.01 10.97
C THR A 47 -24.08 7.67 11.56
N ILE A 48 -24.99 6.71 11.63
CA ILE A 48 -24.70 5.33 12.08
C ILE A 48 -24.59 4.42 10.87
N LYS A 49 -23.48 3.67 10.77
CA LYS A 49 -23.28 2.62 9.77
C LYS A 49 -23.12 1.26 10.46
N ALA A 50 -23.69 0.21 9.85
CA ALA A 50 -23.65 -1.16 10.35
C ALA A 50 -23.38 -2.16 9.21
N GLY A 51 -22.94 -3.38 9.57
CA GLY A 51 -22.71 -4.49 8.65
C GLY A 51 -21.41 -4.44 7.84
N TYR A 52 -21.23 -5.47 7.00
CA TYR A 52 -20.11 -5.59 6.05
C TYR A 52 -20.65 -5.91 4.64
N PRO A 53 -20.51 -5.01 3.66
CA PRO A 53 -19.90 -3.66 3.75
C PRO A 53 -20.72 -2.68 4.62
N PRO A 54 -20.10 -1.66 5.25
CA PRO A 54 -20.82 -0.71 6.10
C PRO A 54 -21.89 0.07 5.34
N ARG A 55 -23.15 -0.06 5.77
CA ARG A 55 -24.31 0.65 5.19
C ARG A 55 -24.90 1.63 6.21
N LYS A 56 -25.41 2.78 5.76
CA LYS A 56 -26.09 3.72 6.66
C LYS A 56 -27.40 3.11 7.14
N VAL A 57 -27.64 3.20 8.45
CA VAL A 57 -28.85 2.69 9.10
C VAL A 57 -30.07 3.59 8.80
N SER A 58 -29.85 4.80 8.25
CA SER A 58 -30.86 5.85 8.00
C SER A 58 -31.47 5.86 6.59
N GLU A 59 -31.14 4.90 5.72
CA GLU A 59 -31.61 4.89 4.32
C GLU A 59 -32.80 3.94 4.09
N ALA A 60 -33.36 3.36 5.15
CA ALA A 60 -34.32 2.27 5.02
C ALA A 60 -35.81 2.69 5.12
N GLY A 61 -36.15 3.92 5.52
CA GLY A 61 -37.55 4.33 5.64
C GLY A 61 -37.82 5.83 5.46
N SER A 62 -39.03 6.14 5.02
CA SER A 62 -39.56 7.52 5.00
C SER A 62 -39.56 8.12 6.42
N GLU A 63 -39.11 9.38 6.55
CA GLU A 63 -38.77 10.10 7.80
C GLU A 63 -39.79 10.01 8.95
N HIS A 64 -41.06 9.74 8.66
CA HIS A 64 -42.12 9.67 9.67
C HIS A 64 -42.32 8.30 10.34
N HIS A 65 -41.76 7.21 9.80
CA HIS A 65 -41.92 5.86 10.37
C HIS A 65 -40.65 5.26 10.98
N GLU A 66 -39.49 5.93 10.86
CA GLU A 66 -38.21 5.36 11.31
C GLU A 66 -38.02 5.32 12.83
N GLN A 67 -38.77 6.11 13.61
CA GLN A 67 -38.49 6.28 15.04
C GLN A 67 -38.84 5.06 15.90
N ASP A 68 -39.80 4.25 15.45
CA ASP A 68 -40.31 3.10 16.21
C ASP A 68 -39.80 1.74 15.70
N LEU A 69 -38.94 1.75 14.67
CA LEU A 69 -38.32 0.52 14.18
C LEU A 69 -37.35 -0.05 15.21
N SER A 70 -37.45 -1.36 15.45
CA SER A 70 -36.48 -2.08 16.27
C SER A 70 -35.17 -2.25 15.51
N ILE A 71 -34.03 -2.21 16.22
CA ILE A 71 -32.71 -2.34 15.58
C ILE A 71 -32.53 -3.70 14.87
N GLU A 72 -33.21 -4.75 15.35
CA GLU A 72 -33.23 -6.07 14.73
C GLU A 72 -33.92 -6.04 13.35
N SER A 73 -34.99 -5.25 13.18
CA SER A 73 -35.68 -5.10 11.89
C SER A 73 -34.82 -4.42 10.82
N ILE A 74 -33.79 -3.67 11.25
CA ILE A 74 -32.83 -2.99 10.37
C ILE A 74 -31.59 -3.87 10.10
N GLY A 75 -31.55 -5.08 10.67
CA GLY A 75 -30.49 -6.06 10.45
C GLY A 75 -29.28 -5.92 11.37
N ILE A 76 -29.37 -5.12 12.44
CA ILE A 76 -28.34 -5.09 13.49
C ILE A 76 -28.48 -6.34 14.35
N VAL A 77 -27.37 -7.01 14.65
CA VAL A 77 -27.35 -8.26 15.45
C VAL A 77 -26.55 -8.09 16.74
N ASN A 78 -26.70 -9.02 17.69
CA ASN A 78 -25.90 -9.03 18.91
C ASN A 78 -24.41 -9.17 18.58
N LYS A 79 -23.57 -8.35 19.21
CA LYS A 79 -22.12 -8.20 19.01
C LYS A 79 -21.71 -7.56 17.68
N ASP A 80 -22.63 -6.87 17.01
CA ASP A 80 -22.30 -6.13 15.79
C ASP A 80 -21.44 -4.88 16.08
N SER A 81 -20.68 -4.44 15.07
CA SER A 81 -19.84 -3.24 15.15
C SER A 81 -20.47 -2.09 14.39
N LEU A 82 -20.81 -1.03 15.12
CA LEU A 82 -21.40 0.19 14.60
C LEU A 82 -20.32 1.26 14.42
N ILE A 83 -20.28 1.87 13.23
CA ILE A 83 -19.39 2.98 12.91
C ILE A 83 -20.20 4.27 13.02
N LEU A 84 -19.72 5.22 13.83
CA LEU A 84 -20.35 6.50 14.10
C LEU A 84 -19.53 7.61 13.42
N ASP A 85 -20.14 8.28 12.45
CA ASP A 85 -19.55 9.40 11.73
C ASP A 85 -20.30 10.70 12.05
N ARG A 86 -19.58 11.82 12.04
CA ARG A 86 -20.17 13.17 12.07
C ARG A 86 -20.48 13.60 10.64
N GLN A 87 -21.75 13.78 10.33
CA GLN A 87 -22.20 14.37 9.07
C GLN A 87 -21.71 15.81 9.03
N ALA A 88 -20.99 16.17 7.96
CA ALA A 88 -20.65 17.56 7.71
C ALA A 88 -21.98 18.30 7.50
N SER A 89 -22.31 19.21 8.40
CA SER A 89 -23.43 20.11 8.20
C SER A 89 -23.07 21.00 7.01
N ASP A 90 -23.62 20.70 5.84
CA ASP A 90 -23.55 21.55 4.64
C ASP A 90 -24.37 22.86 4.81
N ASN A 91 -24.56 23.32 6.05
CA ASN A 91 -25.13 24.62 6.38
C ASN A 91 -24.11 25.71 6.06
N LYS A 92 -23.87 25.91 4.76
CA LYS A 92 -23.37 27.15 4.20
C LYS A 92 -24.48 28.18 4.33
N VAL A 93 -24.65 28.69 5.54
CA VAL A 93 -25.51 29.82 5.86
C VAL A 93 -25.08 30.98 4.97
N THR A 94 -25.88 31.26 3.95
CA THR A 94 -25.81 32.48 3.15
C THR A 94 -26.45 33.60 3.96
N GLU A 95 -25.80 34.01 5.06
CA GLU A 95 -26.15 35.25 5.74
C GLU A 95 -25.62 36.42 4.90
N GLY A 96 -26.50 36.94 4.05
CA GLY A 96 -26.30 38.17 3.30
C GLY A 96 -26.18 39.36 4.23
N THR A 97 -24.95 39.77 4.52
CA THR A 97 -24.68 41.14 4.97
C THR A 97 -24.50 42.03 3.74
N GLN A 98 -25.54 42.80 3.41
CA GLN A 98 -25.47 43.86 2.41
C GLN A 98 -24.55 44.98 2.91
N GLY A 99 -23.31 45.00 2.43
CA GLY A 99 -22.35 46.09 2.60
C GLY A 99 -22.34 47.02 1.39
N ALA A 100 -22.49 48.32 1.64
CA ALA A 100 -22.77 49.37 0.68
C ALA A 100 -21.74 49.58 -0.44
N LYS A 101 -22.27 49.97 -1.61
CA LYS A 101 -21.53 50.48 -2.78
C LYS A 101 -20.78 51.77 -2.45
N ALA A 102 -19.46 51.76 -2.52
CA ALA A 102 -18.65 52.97 -2.67
C ALA A 102 -18.21 53.10 -4.13
N LYS A 103 -18.75 54.12 -4.81
CA LYS A 103 -18.28 54.63 -6.11
C LYS A 103 -16.85 55.17 -5.96
N GLY A 104 -15.93 54.68 -6.78
CA GLY A 104 -14.62 55.28 -7.01
C GLY A 104 -14.40 55.51 -8.50
N GLU A 105 -14.72 56.71 -8.96
CA GLU A 105 -14.28 57.28 -10.24
C GLU A 105 -12.75 57.53 -10.26
N ARG A 106 -12.24 57.82 -11.48
CA ARG A 106 -10.91 58.33 -11.88
C ARG A 106 -9.84 57.25 -12.16
N LYS A 107 -9.04 57.31 -13.23
CA LYS A 107 -8.80 58.36 -14.25
C LYS A 107 -8.08 57.71 -15.45
N LYS A 108 -8.51 58.04 -16.67
CA LYS A 108 -7.80 57.76 -17.93
C LYS A 108 -6.38 58.36 -17.92
N ARG A 109 -5.38 57.57 -18.33
CA ARG A 109 -4.06 58.03 -18.83
C ARG A 109 -3.61 57.03 -19.90
N LYS A 110 -3.96 57.30 -21.17
CA LYS A 110 -3.08 57.77 -22.26
C LYS A 110 -1.83 56.90 -22.48
N GLN A 111 -1.91 56.15 -23.59
CA GLN A 111 -0.83 55.47 -24.30
C GLN A 111 0.26 56.46 -24.74
N SER A 112 1.51 56.00 -24.65
CA SER A 112 2.58 56.31 -25.60
C SER A 112 3.68 55.25 -25.47
N GLU A 113 3.87 54.47 -26.53
CA GLU A 113 5.11 53.77 -26.90
C GLU A 113 5.83 54.61 -27.99
N PRO A 114 7.05 54.26 -28.47
CA PRO A 114 8.06 53.33 -27.96
C PRO A 114 9.49 53.94 -27.91
N LYS A 115 10.48 53.24 -27.31
CA LYS A 115 11.86 53.09 -27.84
C LYS A 115 12.79 52.23 -26.96
N GLU A 116 13.54 51.37 -27.66
CA GLU A 116 14.90 50.83 -27.43
C GLU A 116 15.27 50.08 -26.14
N GLU A 117 15.32 48.74 -26.28
CA GLU A 117 16.51 47.88 -26.11
C GLU A 117 17.64 48.34 -25.19
N VAL A 118 17.70 47.83 -23.95
CA VAL A 118 18.95 47.48 -23.23
C VAL A 118 18.69 46.29 -22.31
N GLN A 119 19.57 45.29 -22.39
CA GLN A 119 19.69 44.14 -21.48
C GLN A 119 19.91 44.59 -20.02
N ALA A 120 19.08 44.15 -19.09
CA ALA A 120 19.45 44.05 -17.67
C ALA A 120 18.53 43.08 -16.92
N SER A 121 19.15 42.18 -16.17
CA SER A 121 18.58 41.20 -15.25
C SER A 121 17.60 41.81 -14.25
N GLU A 122 16.35 41.33 -14.23
CA GLU A 122 15.37 41.67 -13.20
C GLU A 122 15.64 40.91 -11.89
N LEU A 123 15.93 41.72 -10.87
CA LEU A 123 16.15 41.36 -9.48
C LEU A 123 14.83 41.64 -8.73
N TYR A 124 14.06 40.59 -8.43
CA TYR A 124 12.82 40.73 -7.66
C TYR A 124 13.13 41.00 -6.18
N GLN A 125 12.81 42.20 -5.71
CA GLN A 125 12.89 42.59 -4.30
C GLN A 125 11.51 42.41 -3.65
N THR A 126 11.38 41.42 -2.76
CA THR A 126 10.19 41.26 -1.90
C THR A 126 10.39 41.96 -0.55
N ARG A 127 9.27 42.43 0.00
CA ARG A 127 9.12 43.34 1.14
C ARG A 127 9.36 42.68 2.51
N SER A 128 10.34 41.78 2.61
CA SER A 128 10.91 41.32 3.88
C SER A 128 12.43 41.25 3.69
N GLY A 129 13.16 42.19 4.29
CA GLY A 129 14.61 42.38 4.11
C GLY A 129 15.50 41.24 4.63
N ARG A 130 15.23 39.99 4.26
CA ARG A 130 16.06 38.82 4.47
C ARG A 130 16.07 37.98 3.21
N SER A 131 17.02 38.30 2.32
CA SER A 131 17.41 37.43 1.23
C SER A 131 18.30 36.32 1.79
N THR A 132 17.81 35.08 1.75
CA THR A 132 18.67 33.91 1.64
C THR A 132 18.32 33.21 0.34
N THR A 133 18.81 33.75 -0.77
CA THR A 133 18.90 33.00 -2.02
C THR A 133 19.90 31.87 -1.80
N CYS A 134 19.39 30.65 -1.64
CA CYS A 134 20.15 29.43 -1.86
C CYS A 134 20.39 29.34 -3.36
N THR A 135 21.40 30.07 -3.84
CA THR A 135 21.85 29.96 -5.23
C THR A 135 22.40 28.55 -5.43
N SER A 136 22.01 27.90 -6.52
CA SER A 136 22.47 26.57 -6.94
C SER A 136 24.00 26.42 -6.86
N GLU A 137 24.72 27.52 -7.05
CA GLU A 137 26.17 27.61 -6.95
C GLU A 137 26.71 27.35 -5.54
N ARG A 138 26.00 27.80 -4.49
CA ARG A 138 26.40 27.55 -3.09
C ARG A 138 26.19 26.10 -2.69
N MET A 139 25.16 25.46 -3.25
CA MET A 139 24.90 24.03 -3.06
C MET A 139 25.94 23.18 -3.81
N ALA A 140 26.33 23.60 -5.02
CA ALA A 140 27.41 22.98 -5.78
C ALA A 140 28.77 23.10 -5.08
N GLN A 141 29.09 24.27 -4.51
CA GLN A 141 30.29 24.45 -3.68
C GLN A 141 30.27 23.57 -2.43
N HIS A 142 29.14 23.49 -1.73
CA HIS A 142 29.02 22.63 -0.55
C HIS A 142 29.16 21.13 -0.89
N MET A 143 28.62 20.69 -2.03
CA MET A 143 28.80 19.31 -2.51
C MET A 143 30.27 19.03 -2.89
N LYS A 144 30.96 20.03 -3.46
CA LYS A 144 32.39 19.92 -3.79
C LYS A 144 33.24 19.87 -2.51
N GLU A 145 32.95 20.69 -1.53
CA GLU A 145 33.65 20.72 -0.23
C GLU A 145 33.46 19.40 0.54
N MET A 146 32.24 18.85 0.55
CA MET A 146 31.96 17.53 1.15
C MET A 146 32.77 16.41 0.48
N LYS A 147 32.89 16.44 -0.85
CA LYS A 147 33.65 15.45 -1.62
C LYS A 147 35.15 15.55 -1.39
N GLU A 148 35.71 16.76 -1.36
CA GLU A 148 37.14 16.97 -1.00
C GLU A 148 37.42 16.54 0.44
N ARG A 149 36.46 16.73 1.37
CA ARG A 149 36.60 16.30 2.75
C ARG A 149 36.56 14.78 2.91
N GLU A 150 35.85 14.07 2.03
CA GLU A 150 35.84 12.62 1.98
C GLU A 150 37.15 12.06 1.39
N GLU A 151 37.71 12.70 0.36
CA GLU A 151 39.00 12.31 -0.24
C GLU A 151 40.22 12.59 0.68
N GLN A 152 40.14 13.59 1.56
CA GLN A 152 41.23 13.90 2.51
C GLN A 152 41.24 13.04 3.77
N LEU A 153 40.23 12.19 3.99
CA LEU A 153 40.26 11.27 5.11
C LEU A 153 41.21 10.09 4.80
N PRO A 154 42.24 9.85 5.62
CA PRO A 154 43.14 8.72 5.41
C PRO A 154 42.33 7.41 5.43
N PRO A 155 42.72 6.40 4.62
CA PRO A 155 41.99 5.14 4.52
C PRO A 155 41.81 4.56 5.91
N ARG A 156 40.54 4.53 6.35
CA ARG A 156 40.15 4.04 7.66
C ARG A 156 40.51 2.57 7.71
N LYS A 157 41.65 2.25 8.32
CA LYS A 157 42.11 0.87 8.57
C LYS A 157 40.95 0.12 9.20
N GLN A 158 40.38 -0.83 8.46
CA GLN A 158 39.36 -1.74 8.94
C GLN A 158 39.97 -2.56 10.07
N THR A 159 39.86 -2.08 11.30
CA THR A 159 40.11 -2.89 12.49
C THR A 159 39.00 -3.93 12.52
N LYS A 160 39.37 -5.18 12.21
CA LYS A 160 38.56 -6.38 12.45
C LYS A 160 38.12 -6.37 13.92
N GLY A 161 36.90 -5.91 14.16
CA GLY A 161 36.28 -5.91 15.47
C GLY A 161 35.90 -7.33 15.83
N SER A 162 36.68 -7.94 16.73
CA SER A 162 36.25 -9.10 17.49
C SER A 162 35.07 -8.70 18.37
N SER A 163 33.95 -9.40 18.19
CA SER A 163 32.77 -9.25 19.03
C SER A 163 33.09 -9.75 20.44
N THR A 164 33.45 -8.85 21.35
CA THR A 164 33.55 -9.16 22.78
C THR A 164 32.16 -9.41 23.35
N ALA A 165 32.00 -10.62 23.87
CA ALA A 165 30.86 -11.12 24.63
C ALA A 165 30.39 -10.12 25.71
N ARG A 166 29.09 -9.81 25.70
CA ARG A 166 28.44 -9.11 26.82
C ARG A 166 28.43 -10.04 28.03
N LYS A 167 29.12 -9.61 29.08
CA LYS A 167 29.13 -10.22 30.41
C LYS A 167 27.70 -10.27 30.96
N HIS A 168 27.22 -11.49 31.18
CA HIS A 168 26.04 -11.79 31.98
C HIS A 168 26.38 -11.51 33.46
N MET A 169 25.60 -10.68 34.14
CA MET A 169 25.66 -10.52 35.60
C MET A 169 24.97 -11.73 36.26
N PRO A 170 25.56 -12.35 37.29
CA PRO A 170 24.91 -13.41 38.05
C PRO A 170 24.09 -12.82 39.20
N GLY A 171 22.77 -12.90 39.10
CA GLY A 171 21.85 -12.67 40.20
C GLY A 171 21.71 -13.94 41.04
N LYS A 172 22.08 -13.84 42.33
CA LYS A 172 21.84 -14.83 43.39
C LYS A 172 20.34 -15.10 43.55
N GLY A 173 19.95 -16.37 43.53
CA GLY A 173 18.60 -16.83 43.88
C GLY A 173 18.63 -18.30 44.28
N HIS A 174 17.96 -18.61 45.37
CA HIS A 174 18.18 -19.76 46.24
C HIS A 174 17.89 -21.15 45.64
N ARG A 175 18.73 -22.07 46.11
CA ARG A 175 18.68 -23.54 46.05
C ARG A 175 17.52 -24.06 46.91
N LEU A 176 16.70 -24.97 46.38
CA LEU A 176 16.11 -26.06 47.14
C LEU A 176 16.18 -27.32 46.28
N ASP A 177 16.88 -28.31 46.83
CA ASP A 177 17.09 -29.63 46.28
C ASP A 177 15.79 -30.44 46.28
N SER A 178 15.60 -31.28 45.27
CA SER A 178 14.86 -32.55 45.42
C SER A 178 15.28 -33.51 44.31
N SER A 179 15.86 -34.61 44.77
CA SER A 179 16.40 -35.76 44.08
C SER A 179 15.32 -36.73 43.56
N SER A 180 15.56 -37.33 42.40
CA SER A 180 15.41 -38.77 42.11
C SER A 180 15.68 -38.96 40.61
N SER A 181 16.78 -39.57 40.17
CA SER A 181 17.09 -41.02 40.17
C SER A 181 16.88 -41.57 38.77
N ALA A 182 17.99 -42.02 38.15
CA ALA A 182 18.14 -43.08 37.13
C ALA A 182 17.34 -42.92 35.81
N GLU A 183 17.88 -43.17 34.62
CA GLU A 183 18.60 -44.37 34.19
C GLU A 183 19.39 -44.08 32.90
N ALA A 184 20.47 -44.83 32.73
CA ALA A 184 21.35 -44.80 31.58
C ALA A 184 20.69 -45.39 30.32
N SER A 185 20.98 -44.84 29.14
CA SER A 185 21.05 -45.63 27.92
C SER A 185 22.03 -45.01 26.93
N ALA A 186 22.88 -45.87 26.39
CA ALA A 186 24.04 -45.57 25.57
C ALA A 186 23.68 -45.41 24.08
N ARG A 187 24.69 -44.95 23.33
CA ARG A 187 24.97 -45.21 21.90
C ARG A 187 24.42 -44.20 20.86
N PRO A 188 25.03 -44.10 19.66
CA PRO A 188 26.35 -43.51 19.38
C PRO A 188 26.30 -42.38 18.34
N GLN A 189 27.43 -41.67 18.19
CA GLN A 189 27.70 -40.68 17.14
C GLN A 189 27.58 -41.26 15.71
N PRO A 190 27.06 -40.49 14.74
CA PRO A 190 27.32 -40.75 13.33
C PRO A 190 28.59 -40.02 12.87
N GLN A 191 29.42 -40.80 12.18
CA GLN A 191 30.68 -40.43 11.56
C GLN A 191 30.50 -39.39 10.46
N ARG A 192 31.50 -38.50 10.36
CA ARG A 192 31.81 -37.67 9.21
C ARG A 192 31.89 -38.52 7.94
N PHE A 193 31.17 -38.11 6.91
CA PHE A 193 31.57 -38.33 5.53
C PHE A 193 32.20 -37.03 5.02
N GLU A 194 33.53 -37.02 5.00
CA GLU A 194 34.30 -36.21 4.06
C GLU A 194 34.21 -36.94 2.71
N SER A 195 33.81 -36.22 1.67
CA SER A 195 33.87 -36.72 0.30
C SER A 195 34.37 -35.59 -0.57
N ASP A 196 35.65 -35.73 -0.87
CA ASP A 196 36.40 -34.98 -1.87
C ASP A 196 35.68 -35.01 -3.21
N ASN A 197 35.58 -33.86 -3.87
CA ASN A 197 35.39 -33.79 -5.31
C ASN A 197 35.97 -32.46 -5.82
N GLU A 198 37.28 -32.45 -5.98
CA GLU A 198 38.00 -31.48 -6.81
C GLU A 198 38.31 -32.08 -8.19
N ALA A 199 38.16 -31.22 -9.19
CA ALA A 199 38.85 -31.18 -10.48
C ALA A 199 38.50 -32.20 -11.58
N ILE A 200 37.65 -31.76 -12.53
CA ILE A 200 37.99 -31.83 -13.96
C ILE A 200 37.71 -30.46 -14.62
N ILE A 201 38.79 -29.79 -14.99
CA ILE A 201 38.84 -28.69 -15.97
C ILE A 201 38.94 -29.33 -17.36
N ARG A 202 38.16 -28.87 -18.34
CA ARG A 202 38.61 -28.24 -19.61
C ARG A 202 37.71 -28.54 -20.81
N ALA A 203 37.46 -27.46 -21.55
CA ALA A 203 37.15 -27.38 -22.99
C ALA A 203 35.75 -27.77 -23.47
N SER A 204 34.93 -26.74 -23.74
CA SER A 204 34.30 -26.59 -25.05
C SER A 204 34.09 -25.11 -25.34
N ARG A 205 34.97 -24.61 -26.20
CA ARG A 205 35.01 -23.29 -26.82
C ARG A 205 34.20 -23.43 -28.10
N GLY A 206 32.95 -22.96 -28.10
CA GLY A 206 32.06 -22.99 -29.27
C GLY A 206 31.33 -21.66 -29.35
N GLY A 207 31.75 -20.81 -30.28
CA GLY A 207 31.10 -19.54 -30.56
C GLY A 207 29.80 -19.75 -31.34
N LEU A 208 28.77 -19.00 -30.93
CA LEU A 208 27.55 -18.70 -31.68
C LEU A 208 27.23 -17.23 -31.35
N SER A 209 27.53 -16.34 -32.30
CA SER A 209 26.56 -15.65 -33.15
C SER A 209 25.70 -14.62 -32.39
N PRO A 210 26.00 -13.31 -32.48
CA PRO A 210 25.14 -12.25 -31.99
C PRO A 210 24.19 -11.83 -33.11
N ALA A 211 23.09 -12.57 -33.26
CA ALA A 211 21.93 -12.12 -34.03
C ALA A 211 20.70 -12.67 -33.33
N ASP A 212 19.71 -11.80 -33.11
CA ASP A 212 18.39 -12.12 -32.56
C ASP A 212 18.31 -12.25 -31.04
N GLY A 213 18.93 -11.30 -30.34
CA GLY A 213 18.48 -10.86 -29.03
C GLY A 213 17.50 -9.70 -29.19
N GLU A 214 16.27 -9.98 -29.64
CA GLU A 214 15.14 -9.07 -29.46
C GLU A 214 14.80 -9.06 -27.96
N LEU A 215 15.69 -8.39 -27.22
CA LEU A 215 15.50 -8.01 -25.85
C LEU A 215 14.25 -7.13 -25.86
N LEU A 216 13.17 -7.64 -25.28
CA LEU A 216 11.99 -6.87 -24.92
C LEU A 216 12.48 -5.61 -24.21
N ALA A 217 12.62 -4.54 -24.99
CA ALA A 217 12.72 -3.20 -24.48
C ALA A 217 11.39 -3.00 -23.76
N LEU A 218 11.41 -3.21 -22.45
CA LEU A 218 10.50 -2.52 -21.55
C LEU A 218 10.77 -1.05 -21.80
N GLY A 219 10.12 -0.51 -22.83
CA GLY A 219 10.04 0.90 -23.10
C GLY A 219 9.46 1.50 -21.85
N SER A 220 10.33 2.05 -21.02
CA SER A 220 9.95 3.05 -20.04
C SER A 220 9.43 4.23 -20.85
N ASP A 221 8.16 4.12 -21.24
CA ASP A 221 7.47 5.14 -22.01
C ASP A 221 7.63 6.43 -21.22
N ALA A 222 8.24 7.45 -21.82
CA ALA A 222 8.37 8.77 -21.20
C ALA A 222 7.01 9.29 -20.70
N ASN A 223 5.93 8.77 -21.32
CA ASN A 223 4.54 8.98 -20.96
C ASN A 223 4.14 8.40 -19.59
N GLU A 224 4.72 7.29 -19.14
CA GLU A 224 4.45 6.73 -17.81
C GLU A 224 5.09 7.56 -16.70
N MET A 225 6.30 8.08 -16.94
CA MET A 225 6.96 8.99 -15.99
C MET A 225 6.19 10.31 -15.90
N GLU A 226 5.72 10.85 -17.03
CA GLU A 226 4.90 12.05 -17.07
C GLU A 226 3.51 11.84 -16.43
N ALA A 227 2.87 10.69 -16.66
CA ALA A 227 1.62 10.32 -15.99
C ALA A 227 1.81 10.15 -14.48
N ALA A 228 2.93 9.57 -14.03
CA ALA A 228 3.25 9.45 -12.61
C ALA A 228 3.50 10.82 -11.96
N VAL A 229 4.21 11.73 -12.64
CA VAL A 229 4.42 13.12 -12.20
C VAL A 229 3.09 13.88 -12.15
N THR A 230 2.23 13.70 -13.15
CA THR A 230 0.91 14.36 -13.22
C THR A 230 -0.05 13.82 -12.16
N ALA A 231 -0.05 12.51 -11.91
CA ALA A 231 -0.82 11.90 -10.82
C ALA A 231 -0.34 12.36 -9.44
N MET A 232 0.98 12.51 -9.25
CA MET A 232 1.54 13.12 -8.05
C MET A 232 1.09 14.58 -7.90
N ALA A 233 1.14 15.38 -8.96
CA ALA A 233 0.67 16.76 -8.94
C ALA A 233 -0.83 16.84 -8.59
N ALA A 234 -1.67 15.97 -9.15
CA ALA A 234 -3.10 15.91 -8.87
C ALA A 234 -3.41 15.52 -7.41
N GLU A 235 -2.68 14.56 -6.83
CA GLU A 235 -2.80 14.24 -5.39
C GLU A 235 -2.35 15.40 -4.50
N LEU A 236 -1.27 16.09 -4.86
CA LEU A 236 -0.79 17.25 -4.10
C LEU A 236 -1.84 18.36 -4.10
N VAL A 237 -2.50 18.61 -5.23
CA VAL A 237 -3.56 19.62 -5.35
C VAL A 237 -4.82 19.20 -4.57
N ASN A 238 -5.25 17.95 -4.64
CA ASN A 238 -6.43 17.45 -3.93
C ASN A 238 -6.25 17.41 -2.41
N THR A 239 -5.02 17.31 -1.91
CA THR A 239 -4.73 17.27 -0.47
C THR A 239 -4.62 18.64 0.19
N PHE A 240 -4.71 19.73 -0.59
CA PHE A 240 -4.76 21.11 -0.08
C PHE A 240 -6.14 21.57 0.42
N GLU A 241 -7.08 20.66 0.71
CA GLU A 241 -8.32 21.05 1.42
C GLU A 241 -7.97 21.69 2.78
N PRO A 242 -8.32 22.98 3.00
CA PRO A 242 -7.99 23.67 4.22
C PRO A 242 -8.75 23.05 5.40
N GLY A 243 -8.02 22.39 6.31
CA GLY A 243 -8.53 22.01 7.63
C GLY A 243 -8.37 20.56 8.08
N LYS A 244 -7.97 19.61 7.21
CA LYS A 244 -8.03 18.16 7.54
C LYS A 244 -6.71 17.48 7.89
N SER A 245 -5.54 18.04 7.59
CA SER A 245 -4.28 17.44 8.05
C SER A 245 -3.17 18.47 8.25
N ARG A 246 -2.36 18.29 9.29
CA ARG A 246 -1.23 19.18 9.60
C ARG A 246 -0.05 19.03 8.63
N ASN A 247 -0.06 18.06 7.69
CA ASN A 247 1.01 17.85 6.68
C ASN A 247 0.54 16.99 5.48
N PRO A 248 -0.41 17.45 4.65
CA PRO A 248 -0.92 16.66 3.51
C PRO A 248 0.20 16.23 2.56
N LEU A 249 1.10 17.15 2.23
CA LEU A 249 2.25 16.91 1.34
C LEU A 249 3.16 15.77 1.80
N ARG A 250 3.39 15.62 3.12
CA ARG A 250 4.25 14.54 3.64
C ARG A 250 3.58 13.19 3.50
N VAL A 251 2.25 13.13 3.66
CA VAL A 251 1.48 11.90 3.50
C VAL A 251 1.46 11.50 2.03
N SER A 252 1.12 12.43 1.13
CA SER A 252 1.12 12.19 -0.32
C SER A 252 2.50 11.78 -0.82
N LEU A 253 3.57 12.48 -0.43
CA LEU A 253 4.93 12.11 -0.83
C LEU A 253 5.34 10.72 -0.31
N LYS A 254 4.95 10.37 0.91
CA LYS A 254 5.20 9.03 1.48
C LYS A 254 4.42 7.96 0.72
N GLN A 255 3.17 8.23 0.36
CA GLN A 255 2.33 7.32 -0.42
C GLN A 255 2.86 7.15 -1.84
N ALA A 256 3.21 8.24 -2.53
CA ALA A 256 3.81 8.22 -3.85
C ALA A 256 5.13 7.44 -3.87
N ARG A 257 6.00 7.65 -2.88
CA ARG A 257 7.25 6.89 -2.76
C ARG A 257 7.00 5.40 -2.49
N ALA A 258 6.01 5.07 -1.66
CA ALA A 258 5.62 3.69 -1.42
C ALA A 258 5.06 3.03 -2.70
N LYS A 259 4.26 3.76 -3.48
CA LYS A 259 3.74 3.31 -4.77
C LYS A 259 4.87 3.06 -5.77
N GLN A 260 5.82 3.99 -5.88
CA GLN A 260 6.99 3.82 -6.75
C GLN A 260 7.83 2.59 -6.34
N GLY A 261 8.08 2.41 -5.04
CA GLY A 261 8.77 1.22 -4.54
C GLY A 261 8.01 -0.08 -4.82
N ALA A 262 6.67 -0.06 -4.80
CA ALA A 262 5.86 -1.22 -5.17
C ALA A 262 5.96 -1.58 -6.66
N ILE A 263 6.02 -0.57 -7.53
CA ILE A 263 6.22 -0.73 -8.98
C ILE A 263 7.61 -1.31 -9.28
N GLU A 264 8.66 -0.77 -8.65
CA GLU A 264 10.03 -1.30 -8.77
C GLU A 264 10.11 -2.75 -8.29
N MET A 265 9.53 -3.06 -7.12
CA MET A 265 9.46 -4.44 -6.64
C MET A 265 8.69 -5.35 -7.61
N ALA A 266 7.60 -4.87 -8.21
CA ALA A 266 6.84 -5.66 -9.18
C ALA A 266 7.68 -6.02 -10.42
N ALA A 267 8.48 -5.07 -10.92
CA ALA A 267 9.42 -5.32 -12.01
C ALA A 267 10.49 -6.35 -11.60
N ASP A 268 11.04 -6.24 -10.40
CA ASP A 268 12.04 -7.19 -9.88
C ASP A 268 11.45 -8.60 -9.71
N ARG A 269 10.21 -8.72 -9.23
CA ARG A 269 9.48 -10.01 -9.14
C ARG A 269 9.36 -10.65 -10.52
N ILE A 270 8.92 -9.90 -11.53
CA ILE A 270 8.77 -10.40 -12.91
C ILE A 270 10.13 -10.82 -13.47
N LYS A 271 11.15 -9.99 -13.31
CA LYS A 271 12.51 -10.30 -13.75
C LYS A 271 13.02 -11.60 -13.13
N ALA A 272 12.81 -11.80 -11.83
CA ALA A 272 13.20 -13.03 -11.15
C ALA A 272 12.47 -14.27 -11.71
N VAL A 273 11.17 -14.15 -11.98
CA VAL A 273 10.38 -15.23 -12.61
C VAL A 273 10.92 -15.58 -13.99
N LEU A 274 11.15 -14.57 -14.84
CA LEU A 274 11.64 -14.77 -16.20
C LEU A 274 13.06 -15.36 -16.22
N ASN A 275 13.90 -15.03 -15.23
CA ASN A 275 15.22 -15.63 -15.08
C ASN A 275 15.19 -17.06 -14.51
N GLY A 276 14.07 -17.49 -13.92
CA GLY A 276 14.00 -18.75 -13.18
C GLY A 276 14.72 -18.74 -11.83
N ASP A 277 14.99 -17.55 -11.26
CA ASP A 277 15.73 -17.37 -10.01
C ASP A 277 14.85 -17.48 -8.75
N VAL A 278 13.64 -18.05 -8.88
CA VAL A 278 12.63 -18.10 -7.81
C VAL A 278 12.64 -19.46 -7.13
N LYS A 279 12.66 -19.45 -5.79
CA LYS A 279 12.55 -20.65 -4.95
C LYS A 279 11.30 -20.59 -4.10
N PHE A 280 10.50 -21.66 -4.15
CA PHE A 280 9.31 -21.81 -3.30
C PHE A 280 9.62 -22.79 -2.17
N ILE A 281 9.52 -22.34 -0.92
CA ILE A 281 9.79 -23.13 0.28
C ILE A 281 8.48 -23.27 1.06
N GLU A 282 7.99 -24.50 1.20
CA GLU A 282 6.79 -24.77 1.97
C GLU A 282 7.08 -24.73 3.48
N LYS A 283 6.33 -23.91 4.20
CA LYS A 283 6.36 -23.81 5.66
C LYS A 283 4.98 -24.15 6.22
N GLN A 284 4.96 -24.89 7.31
CA GLN A 284 3.74 -25.06 8.10
C GLN A 284 3.84 -24.15 9.32
N VAL A 285 2.87 -23.26 9.48
CA VAL A 285 2.79 -22.38 10.64
C VAL A 285 1.59 -22.79 11.47
N ALA A 286 1.83 -23.12 12.74
CA ALA A 286 0.77 -23.39 13.70
C ALA A 286 0.05 -22.07 14.03
N LEU A 287 -1.27 -22.04 13.86
CA LEU A 287 -2.07 -20.91 14.33
C LEU A 287 -2.11 -20.93 15.86
N THR A 288 -1.73 -19.81 16.46
CA THR A 288 -1.76 -19.63 17.92
C THR A 288 -3.16 -19.95 18.46
N GLY A 289 -3.26 -20.96 19.32
CA GLY A 289 -4.46 -21.27 20.09
C GLY A 289 -5.48 -22.23 19.47
N GLY A 290 -5.22 -22.82 18.29
CA GLY A 290 -6.23 -23.66 17.62
C GLY A 290 -5.81 -25.06 17.17
N GLY A 291 -4.54 -25.46 17.31
CA GLY A 291 -4.02 -26.73 16.79
C GLY A 291 -4.06 -26.87 15.25
N ARG A 292 -4.65 -25.90 14.54
CA ARG A 292 -4.70 -25.85 13.08
C ARG A 292 -3.38 -25.31 12.55
N THR A 293 -2.76 -26.05 11.63
CA THR A 293 -1.61 -25.59 10.85
C THR A 293 -2.08 -25.01 9.53
N VAL A 294 -1.50 -23.89 9.11
CA VAL A 294 -1.72 -23.30 7.79
C VAL A 294 -0.44 -23.47 6.98
N LYS A 295 -0.59 -23.90 5.73
CA LYS A 295 0.50 -23.93 4.76
C LYS A 295 0.78 -22.51 4.29
N ILE A 296 2.00 -22.05 4.54
CA ILE A 296 2.54 -20.77 4.08
C ILE A 296 3.70 -21.10 3.16
N ILE A 297 3.76 -20.45 2.00
CA ILE A 297 4.86 -20.58 1.06
C ILE A 297 5.76 -19.38 1.26
N GLU A 298 7.03 -19.61 1.58
CA GLU A 298 8.06 -18.59 1.50
C GLU A 298 8.63 -18.59 0.09
N VAL A 299 8.42 -17.50 -0.63
CA VAL A 299 9.01 -17.24 -1.94
C VAL A 299 10.32 -16.51 -1.72
N ARG A 300 11.42 -17.03 -2.26
CA ARG A 300 12.73 -16.35 -2.25
C ARG A 300 13.20 -16.07 -3.66
N TRP A 301 13.75 -14.88 -3.87
CA TRP A 301 14.35 -14.50 -5.14
C TRP A 301 15.53 -13.56 -4.92
N LYS A 302 16.39 -13.44 -5.91
CA LYS A 302 17.53 -12.52 -5.86
C LYS A 302 17.16 -11.16 -6.44
N ARG A 303 17.50 -10.10 -5.71
CA ARG A 303 17.45 -8.71 -6.12
C ARG A 303 18.84 -8.12 -5.95
N ASP A 304 19.53 -7.88 -7.06
CA ASP A 304 20.94 -7.49 -7.07
C ASP A 304 21.80 -8.48 -6.25
N GLU A 305 22.46 -8.00 -5.19
CA GLU A 305 23.28 -8.80 -4.28
C GLU A 305 22.49 -9.38 -3.09
N HIS A 306 21.21 -9.02 -2.94
CA HIS A 306 20.38 -9.38 -1.79
C HIS A 306 19.36 -10.48 -2.13
N GLU A 307 19.11 -11.38 -1.19
CA GLU A 307 18.01 -12.35 -1.28
C GLU A 307 16.79 -11.76 -0.59
N GLU A 308 15.71 -11.57 -1.35
CA GLU A 308 14.42 -11.11 -0.86
C GLU A 308 13.53 -12.30 -0.54
N SER A 309 12.61 -12.13 0.41
CA SER A 309 11.66 -13.19 0.77
C SER A 309 10.26 -12.66 1.08
N GLU A 310 9.25 -13.36 0.61
CA GLU A 310 7.84 -13.07 0.87
C GLU A 310 7.10 -14.32 1.32
N ASN A 311 6.20 -14.16 2.31
CA ASN A 311 5.35 -15.25 2.78
C ASN A 311 3.94 -15.07 2.22
N ILE A 312 3.47 -16.07 1.48
CA ILE A 312 2.13 -16.09 0.88
C ILE A 312 1.33 -17.30 1.37
N PRO A 313 0.00 -17.20 1.48
CA PRO A 313 -0.83 -18.37 1.68
C PRO A 313 -0.81 -19.27 0.43
N ASP A 314 -0.83 -20.59 0.67
CA ASP A 314 -1.00 -21.60 -0.39
C ASP A 314 -2.45 -21.61 -0.87
N TRP A 315 -2.68 -21.26 -2.13
CA TRP A 315 -4.00 -21.27 -2.74
C TRP A 315 -4.11 -22.38 -3.77
N SER A 316 -5.20 -23.15 -3.73
CA SER A 316 -5.41 -24.17 -4.75
C SER A 316 -5.62 -23.54 -6.13
N ARG A 317 -5.28 -24.30 -7.18
CA ARG A 317 -5.49 -23.89 -8.58
C ARG A 317 -6.94 -23.47 -8.85
N GLN A 318 -7.91 -24.12 -8.20
CA GLN A 318 -9.33 -23.80 -8.32
C GLN A 318 -9.67 -22.43 -7.72
N VAL A 319 -9.07 -22.07 -6.58
CA VAL A 319 -9.26 -20.76 -5.94
C VAL A 319 -8.68 -19.65 -6.83
N ILE A 320 -7.51 -19.89 -7.43
CA ILE A 320 -6.89 -18.95 -8.37
C ILE A 320 -7.80 -18.74 -9.59
N ALA A 321 -8.25 -19.82 -10.22
CA ALA A 321 -9.16 -19.74 -11.38
C ALA A 321 -10.49 -19.05 -11.03
N PHE A 322 -11.05 -19.31 -9.85
CA PHE A 322 -12.25 -18.64 -9.37
C PHE A 322 -12.06 -17.13 -9.21
N MET A 323 -10.94 -16.70 -8.59
CA MET A 323 -10.64 -15.26 -8.44
C MET A 323 -10.42 -14.58 -9.79
N LEU A 324 -9.70 -15.21 -10.73
CA LEU A 324 -9.50 -14.65 -12.06
C LEU A 324 -10.82 -14.50 -12.81
N ARG A 325 -11.72 -15.48 -12.75
CA ARG A 325 -13.08 -15.34 -13.33
C ARG A 325 -13.85 -14.19 -12.68
N ALA A 326 -13.79 -14.06 -11.35
CA ALA A 326 -14.47 -12.97 -10.65
C ALA A 326 -13.97 -11.60 -11.12
N PHE A 327 -12.66 -11.43 -11.33
CA PHE A 327 -12.11 -10.19 -11.87
C PHE A 327 -12.48 -9.92 -13.33
N LEU A 328 -12.66 -10.95 -14.15
CA LEU A 328 -13.10 -10.82 -15.54
C LEU A 328 -14.60 -10.51 -15.65
N GLN A 329 -15.40 -11.03 -14.73
CA GLN A 329 -16.84 -10.76 -14.64
C GLN A 329 -17.17 -9.39 -14.08
N ASP A 330 -16.23 -8.75 -13.38
CA ASP A 330 -16.40 -7.38 -12.92
C ASP A 330 -16.49 -6.43 -14.12
N ASP A 331 -17.48 -5.54 -14.10
CA ASP A 331 -17.68 -4.50 -15.09
C ASP A 331 -16.68 -3.34 -14.90
N ASP A 332 -16.00 -3.28 -13.75
CA ASP A 332 -14.97 -2.29 -13.50
C ASP A 332 -13.72 -2.55 -14.36
N SER A 333 -13.53 -1.68 -15.34
CA SER A 333 -12.35 -1.66 -16.21
C SER A 333 -11.02 -1.65 -15.44
N THR A 334 -10.98 -1.08 -14.23
CA THR A 334 -9.76 -1.00 -13.42
C THR A 334 -9.35 -2.38 -12.88
N MET A 335 -10.31 -3.22 -12.51
CA MET A 335 -10.05 -4.58 -12.04
C MET A 335 -9.45 -5.45 -13.14
N ARG A 336 -9.90 -5.28 -14.38
CA ARG A 336 -9.35 -6.00 -15.53
C ARG A 336 -7.91 -5.60 -15.83
N VAL A 337 -7.58 -4.32 -15.66
CA VAL A 337 -6.19 -3.84 -15.79
C VAL A 337 -5.29 -4.49 -14.74
N ASN A 338 -5.82 -4.77 -13.54
CA ASN A 338 -5.06 -5.43 -12.47
C ASN A 338 -4.71 -6.90 -12.75
N ILE A 339 -5.31 -7.54 -13.77
CA ILE A 339 -4.99 -8.92 -14.16
C ILE A 339 -3.64 -9.01 -14.89
N LYS A 340 -3.12 -7.89 -15.41
CA LYS A 340 -1.81 -7.87 -16.08
C LYS A 340 -0.71 -8.31 -15.11
N PRO A 341 0.28 -9.12 -15.53
CA PRO A 341 1.31 -9.64 -14.63
C PRO A 341 2.02 -8.57 -13.78
N HIS A 342 2.35 -7.42 -14.38
CA HIS A 342 2.96 -6.30 -13.66
C HIS A 342 2.04 -5.72 -12.59
N ASN A 343 0.77 -5.50 -12.92
CA ASN A 343 -0.20 -4.96 -11.97
C ASN A 343 -0.55 -5.97 -10.88
N MET A 344 -0.65 -7.26 -11.18
CA MET A 344 -0.78 -8.30 -10.15
C MET A 344 0.44 -8.31 -9.24
N ALA A 345 1.65 -8.27 -9.78
CA ALA A 345 2.87 -8.24 -8.99
C ALA A 345 2.95 -6.98 -8.09
N CYS A 346 2.36 -5.86 -8.50
CA CYS A 346 2.32 -4.62 -7.73
C CYS A 346 1.18 -4.59 -6.69
N VAL A 347 -0.05 -4.88 -7.11
CA VAL A 347 -1.28 -4.71 -6.31
C VAL A 347 -1.53 -5.92 -5.41
N SER A 348 -1.26 -7.13 -5.90
CA SER A 348 -1.49 -8.38 -5.16
C SER A 348 -0.38 -9.42 -5.41
N PRO A 349 0.79 -9.24 -4.77
CA PRO A 349 1.90 -10.20 -4.88
C PRO A 349 1.48 -11.65 -4.56
N ARG A 350 0.48 -11.81 -3.69
CA ARG A 350 -0.08 -13.13 -3.33
C ARG A 350 -0.70 -13.85 -4.52
N VAL A 351 -1.49 -13.14 -5.34
CA VAL A 351 -2.09 -13.71 -6.57
C VAL A 351 -1.00 -14.02 -7.58
N PHE A 352 -0.11 -13.05 -7.81
CA PHE A 352 1.03 -13.20 -8.72
C PHE A 352 1.84 -14.46 -8.43
N TRP A 353 2.34 -14.61 -7.20
CA TRP A 353 3.18 -15.75 -6.84
C TRP A 353 2.45 -17.09 -6.86
N ASN A 354 1.17 -17.12 -6.50
CA ASN A 354 0.37 -18.34 -6.60
C ASN A 354 0.19 -18.77 -8.07
N ILE A 355 -0.02 -17.82 -9.00
CA ILE A 355 -0.08 -18.12 -10.44
C ILE A 355 1.26 -18.67 -10.93
N VAL A 356 2.36 -17.98 -10.58
CA VAL A 356 3.72 -18.39 -10.98
C VAL A 356 4.00 -19.83 -10.53
N ARG A 357 3.72 -20.16 -9.27
CA ARG A 357 3.94 -21.50 -8.73
C ARG A 357 3.03 -22.56 -9.37
N HIS A 358 1.72 -22.31 -9.44
CA HIS A 358 0.76 -23.34 -9.88
C HIS A 358 0.69 -23.54 -11.38
N CYS A 359 1.13 -22.57 -12.17
CA CYS A 359 1.14 -22.63 -13.62
C CYS A 359 2.56 -22.68 -14.19
N GLU A 360 3.57 -22.85 -13.31
CA GLU A 360 4.98 -23.00 -13.67
C GLU A 360 5.50 -21.85 -14.55
N VAL A 361 5.02 -20.62 -14.30
CA VAL A 361 5.46 -19.44 -15.07
C VAL A 361 6.94 -19.23 -14.84
N GLY A 362 7.70 -19.05 -15.93
CA GLY A 362 9.14 -18.91 -15.87
C GLY A 362 9.75 -18.86 -17.27
N PRO A 363 11.03 -19.25 -17.43
CA PRO A 363 11.72 -19.23 -18.72
C PRO A 363 11.02 -20.05 -19.81
N SER A 364 10.30 -21.12 -19.42
CA SER A 364 9.66 -22.06 -20.34
C SER A 364 8.15 -21.85 -20.53
N CYS A 365 7.50 -21.08 -19.67
CA CYS A 365 6.04 -20.90 -19.68
C CYS A 365 5.70 -19.42 -19.50
N SER A 366 5.05 -18.85 -20.52
CA SER A 366 4.58 -17.46 -20.47
C SER A 366 3.34 -17.32 -19.59
N PHE A 367 3.08 -16.10 -19.10
CA PHE A 367 1.85 -15.80 -18.37
C PHE A 367 0.59 -16.10 -19.20
N GLU A 368 0.63 -15.87 -20.51
CA GLU A 368 -0.49 -16.15 -21.41
C GLU A 368 -0.80 -17.65 -21.46
N ALA A 369 0.23 -18.51 -21.63
CA ALA A 369 0.05 -19.96 -21.62
C ALA A 369 -0.46 -20.45 -20.26
N ALA A 370 0.08 -19.89 -19.17
CA ALA A 370 -0.38 -20.18 -17.82
C ALA A 370 -1.86 -19.82 -17.61
N PHE A 371 -2.30 -18.64 -18.06
CA PHE A 371 -3.69 -18.24 -17.94
C PHE A 371 -4.62 -19.07 -18.82
N ALA A 372 -4.22 -19.37 -20.06
CA ALA A 372 -4.95 -20.27 -20.95
C ALA A 372 -5.12 -21.66 -20.33
N SER A 373 -4.13 -22.12 -19.55
CA SER A 373 -4.23 -23.39 -18.81
C SER A 373 -5.23 -23.35 -17.65
N LEU A 374 -5.44 -22.18 -17.02
CA LEU A 374 -6.36 -22.00 -15.90
C LEU A 374 -7.80 -21.80 -16.38
N LEU A 375 -7.96 -21.00 -17.44
CA LEU A 375 -9.23 -20.52 -17.97
C LEU A 375 -9.18 -20.56 -19.50
N PRO A 376 -9.38 -21.74 -20.10
CA PRO A 376 -9.25 -21.92 -21.55
C PRO A 376 -10.38 -21.26 -22.36
N GLU A 377 -11.47 -20.87 -21.70
CA GLU A 377 -12.63 -20.23 -22.34
C GLU A 377 -12.38 -18.74 -22.65
N GLU A 378 -11.37 -18.14 -22.02
CA GLU A 378 -11.09 -16.71 -22.09
C GLU A 378 -10.00 -16.38 -23.13
N LYS A 379 -10.16 -15.24 -23.81
CA LYS A 379 -9.22 -14.77 -24.85
C LYS A 379 -8.12 -13.91 -24.24
N TRP A 380 -7.11 -14.58 -23.70
CA TRP A 380 -6.00 -13.96 -22.95
C TRP A 380 -5.12 -13.04 -23.79
N ASP A 381 -4.94 -13.36 -25.07
CA ASP A 381 -4.29 -12.51 -26.06
C ASP A 381 -4.92 -11.12 -26.07
N VAL A 382 -6.25 -11.03 -26.19
CA VAL A 382 -6.97 -9.75 -26.23
C VAL A 382 -6.87 -9.01 -24.89
N ILE A 383 -6.99 -9.74 -23.77
CA ILE A 383 -6.96 -9.15 -22.42
C ILE A 383 -5.58 -8.55 -22.10
N LEU A 384 -4.51 -9.28 -22.43
CA LEU A 384 -3.13 -8.88 -22.15
C LEU A 384 -2.62 -7.84 -23.15
N SER A 385 -3.00 -7.93 -24.42
CA SER A 385 -2.57 -6.98 -25.46
C SER A 385 -3.27 -5.63 -25.42
N ARG A 386 -4.37 -5.46 -24.65
CA ARG A 386 -5.07 -4.18 -24.48
C ARG A 386 -4.28 -3.21 -23.58
N ASN A 387 -3.03 -2.97 -23.94
CA ASN A 387 -2.03 -2.16 -23.23
C ASN A 387 -1.95 -0.70 -23.67
N GLN A 388 -2.65 -0.28 -24.71
CA GLN A 388 -2.78 1.15 -24.98
C GLN A 388 -4.04 1.66 -24.32
N VAL A 389 -3.84 2.13 -23.09
CA VAL A 389 -4.43 3.36 -22.56
C VAL A 389 -5.31 4.08 -23.59
N GLU A 390 -6.58 3.69 -23.69
CA GLU A 390 -7.67 4.66 -23.88
C GLU A 390 -7.70 5.47 -22.58
N HIS A 391 -6.67 6.30 -22.35
CA HIS A 391 -6.87 7.44 -21.47
C HIS A 391 -8.02 8.18 -22.11
N GLN A 392 -9.07 8.39 -21.33
CA GLN A 392 -10.16 9.29 -21.65
C GLN A 392 -9.57 10.69 -21.94
N GLU A 393 -9.08 10.93 -23.14
CA GLU A 393 -8.87 12.28 -23.69
C GLU A 393 -10.22 12.97 -23.99
N GLY A 394 -11.34 12.30 -23.70
CA GLY A 394 -12.68 12.83 -23.88
C GLY A 394 -13.23 13.54 -22.64
N ARG A 395 -13.17 14.89 -22.67
CA ARG A 395 -14.05 15.88 -22.01
C ARG A 395 -13.44 16.72 -20.88
N TYR A 396 -12.39 17.47 -21.21
CA TYR A 396 -12.36 18.89 -20.84
C TYR A 396 -12.42 19.71 -22.14
N ARG A 397 -13.62 20.00 -22.63
CA ARG A 397 -13.84 21.17 -23.49
C ARG A 397 -14.13 22.34 -22.55
N LEU A 398 -13.25 23.35 -22.60
CA LEU A 398 -13.41 24.67 -21.97
C LEU A 398 -14.74 25.32 -22.33
#